data_AF-A0A1V4DN18-F1
#
_entry.id   AF-A0A1V4DN18-F1
#
_cell.length_a   1.000
_cell.length_b   1.000
_cell.length_c   1.000
_cell.angle_alpha   90.00
_cell.angle_beta   90.00
_cell.angle_gamma   90.00
#
_symmetry.space_group_name_H-M   'P 1'
#
loop_
_entity.id
_entity.type
_entity.pdbx_description
1 polymer ?
#
loop_
_entity_poly.entity_id
_entity_poly.type
_entity_poly.pdbx_seq_one_letter_code
_entity_poly.pdbx_strand_id
1 'polypeptide(L)'
;PELTLWQDAVRLAAARPGSGLTAATRSLYASLASAADRTPSDLARAVAAWRQGGFEGLAVLEEPWDPPAGRFDRARPLLLAADLPAFRPWRNRLTHPRGHVQLRLGRDGLWYAYESDPGADDWWPRGTPDLDPVGALTGLGASPES
;
A
#
# COMPACT_ATOMS: atom_id res chain seq x y z
N PRO A 1 -20.88 -5.95 -3.60
CA PRO A 1 -20.69 -4.78 -4.48
C PRO A 1 -20.11 -5.22 -5.83
N GLU A 2 -20.60 -4.65 -6.91
CA GLU A 2 -20.00 -4.84 -8.23
C GLU A 2 -18.67 -4.05 -8.30
N LEU A 3 -17.63 -4.66 -8.89
CA LEU A 3 -16.34 -4.00 -9.04
C LEU A 3 -16.39 -3.04 -10.22
N THR A 4 -15.72 -1.90 -10.09
CA THR A 4 -15.48 -1.03 -11.26
C THR A 4 -14.59 -1.74 -12.27
N LEU A 5 -14.59 -1.28 -13.53
CA LEU A 5 -13.69 -1.81 -14.57
C LEU A 5 -12.23 -1.86 -14.11
N TRP A 6 -11.78 -0.81 -13.42
CA TRP A 6 -10.44 -0.73 -12.87
C TRP A 6 -10.18 -1.76 -11.77
N GLN A 7 -11.08 -1.87 -10.80
CA GLN A 7 -10.96 -2.85 -9.72
C GLN A 7 -10.98 -4.28 -10.25
N ASP A 8 -11.78 -4.56 -11.28
CA ASP A 8 -11.83 -5.86 -11.92
C ASP A 8 -10.53 -6.16 -12.69
N ALA A 9 -9.99 -5.18 -13.43
CA ALA A 9 -8.70 -5.31 -14.10
C ALA A 9 -7.56 -5.63 -13.12
N VAL A 10 -7.53 -4.95 -11.96
CA VAL A 10 -6.56 -5.22 -10.88
C VAL A 10 -6.74 -6.63 -10.32
N ARG A 11 -7.98 -7.04 -10.01
CA ARG A 11 -8.30 -8.38 -9.52
C ARG A 11 -7.84 -9.47 -10.49
N LEU A 12 -8.14 -9.30 -11.78
CA LEU A 12 -7.75 -10.24 -12.84
C LEU A 12 -6.23 -10.35 -12.99
N ALA A 13 -5.52 -9.23 -12.94
CA ALA A 13 -4.06 -9.22 -13.00
C ALA A 13 -3.43 -9.84 -11.73
N ALA A 14 -3.98 -9.56 -10.54
CA ALA A 14 -3.46 -10.07 -9.27
C ALA A 14 -3.58 -11.59 -9.16
N ALA A 15 -4.62 -12.20 -9.73
CA ALA A 15 -4.86 -13.64 -9.74
C ALA A 15 -3.87 -14.45 -10.60
N ARG A 16 -3.02 -13.79 -11.40
CA ARG A 16 -2.02 -14.48 -12.23
C ARG A 16 -0.78 -14.86 -11.40
N PRO A 17 -0.26 -16.10 -11.53
CA PRO A 17 1.01 -16.49 -10.92
C PRO A 17 2.14 -15.56 -11.39
N GLY A 18 2.97 -15.07 -10.47
CA GLY A 18 4.06 -14.13 -10.76
C GLY A 18 5.26 -14.73 -11.50
N SER A 19 5.13 -15.94 -12.05
CA SER A 19 6.25 -16.68 -12.65
C SER A 19 6.57 -16.19 -14.07
N GLY A 20 7.25 -15.04 -14.14
CA GLY A 20 8.02 -14.61 -15.29
C GLY A 20 7.48 -13.38 -16.03
N LEU A 21 8.40 -12.45 -16.33
CA LEU A 21 8.24 -11.34 -17.27
C LEU A 21 8.10 -11.88 -18.70
N THR A 22 7.07 -12.68 -18.97
CA THR A 22 6.78 -13.13 -20.32
C THR A 22 6.28 -11.93 -21.13
N ALA A 23 6.52 -11.96 -22.44
CA ALA A 23 5.93 -10.97 -23.36
C ALA A 23 4.40 -10.93 -23.23
N ALA A 24 3.77 -12.08 -22.96
CA ALA A 24 2.33 -12.19 -22.75
C ALA A 24 1.86 -11.44 -21.48
N THR A 25 2.57 -11.56 -20.36
CA THR A 25 2.23 -10.82 -19.13
C THR A 25 2.34 -9.31 -19.34
N ARG A 26 3.37 -8.83 -20.05
CA ARG A 26 3.52 -7.40 -20.37
C ARG A 26 2.40 -6.90 -21.26
N SER A 27 2.05 -7.64 -22.32
CA SER A 27 0.95 -7.25 -23.20
C SER A 27 -0.39 -7.23 -22.45
N LEU A 28 -0.64 -8.19 -21.55
CA LEU A 28 -1.85 -8.19 -20.71
C LEU A 28 -1.92 -6.95 -19.82
N TYR A 29 -0.82 -6.63 -19.12
CA TYR A 29 -0.77 -5.43 -18.26
C TYR A 29 -1.01 -4.15 -19.06
N ALA A 30 -0.39 -4.04 -20.25
CA ALA A 30 -0.61 -2.90 -21.14
C ALA A 30 -2.07 -2.78 -21.58
N SER A 31 -2.70 -3.89 -22.00
CA SER A 31 -4.10 -3.90 -22.42
C SER A 31 -5.07 -3.56 -21.28
N LEU A 32 -4.88 -4.16 -20.09
CA LEU A 32 -5.73 -3.90 -18.92
C LEU A 32 -5.60 -2.46 -18.43
N ALA A 33 -4.38 -1.93 -18.36
CA ALA A 33 -4.15 -0.56 -17.95
C ALA A 33 -4.73 0.44 -18.95
N SER A 34 -4.51 0.21 -20.25
CA SER A 34 -5.06 1.07 -21.30
C SER A 34 -6.59 1.07 -21.33
N ALA A 35 -7.24 -0.06 -21.07
CA ALA A 35 -8.70 -0.14 -21.02
C ALA A 35 -9.31 0.67 -19.85
N ALA A 36 -8.51 0.98 -18.83
CA ALA A 36 -8.91 1.77 -17.66
C ALA A 36 -8.28 3.19 -17.65
N ASP A 37 -7.72 3.64 -18.77
CA ASP A 37 -7.01 4.93 -18.90
C ASP A 37 -5.86 5.11 -17.87
N ARG A 38 -5.12 4.03 -17.59
CA ARG A 38 -4.00 3.98 -16.65
C ARG A 38 -2.71 3.50 -17.32
N THR A 39 -1.59 3.69 -16.62
CA THR A 39 -0.30 3.15 -17.06
C THR A 39 -0.08 1.72 -16.56
N PRO A 40 0.78 0.92 -17.22
CA PRO A 40 1.19 -0.39 -16.69
C PRO A 40 1.83 -0.31 -15.30
N SER A 41 2.48 0.81 -14.97
CA SER A 41 3.07 1.05 -13.64
C SER A 41 1.97 1.24 -12.58
N ASP A 42 0.93 2.01 -12.90
CA ASP A 42 -0.25 2.15 -12.01
C ASP A 42 -0.89 0.80 -11.74
N LEU A 43 -1.05 -0.04 -12.78
CA LEU A 43 -1.59 -1.38 -12.63
C LEU A 43 -0.68 -2.27 -11.78
N ALA A 44 0.64 -2.21 -11.97
CA ALA A 44 1.58 -2.97 -11.14
C ALA A 44 1.50 -2.57 -9.66
N ARG A 45 1.41 -1.27 -9.37
CA ARG A 45 1.25 -0.74 -8.01
C ARG A 45 -0.09 -1.13 -7.39
N ALA A 46 -1.18 -1.07 -8.17
CA ALA A 46 -2.51 -1.49 -7.73
C ALA A 46 -2.59 -3.01 -7.50
N VAL A 47 -1.95 -3.83 -8.33
CA VAL A 47 -1.85 -5.28 -8.13
C VAL A 47 -1.05 -5.60 -6.86
N ALA A 48 0.03 -4.88 -6.58
CA ALA A 48 0.77 -5.04 -5.33
C ALA A 48 -0.13 -4.73 -4.11
N ALA A 49 -0.95 -3.68 -4.19
CA ALA A 49 -1.86 -3.29 -3.12
C ALA A 49 -2.99 -4.32 -2.92
N TRP A 50 -3.54 -4.84 -4.02
CA TRP A 50 -4.52 -5.92 -4.00
C TRP A 50 -3.95 -7.21 -3.42
N ARG A 51 -2.68 -7.52 -3.69
CA ARG A 51 -2.02 -8.69 -3.08
C ARG A 51 -1.75 -8.50 -1.59
N GLN A 52 -1.51 -7.27 -1.15
CA GLN A 52 -1.29 -6.95 0.26
C GLN A 52 -2.58 -7.09 1.09
N GLY A 53 -3.72 -6.62 0.61
CA GLY A 53 -4.97 -6.69 1.39
C GLY A 53 -6.25 -6.59 0.57
N GLY A 54 -6.25 -7.10 -0.65
CA GLY A 54 -7.42 -7.19 -1.51
C GLY A 54 -8.01 -5.82 -1.87
N PHE A 55 -9.33 -5.75 -1.83
CA PHE A 55 -10.08 -4.54 -2.14
C PHE A 55 -9.71 -3.37 -1.22
N GLU A 56 -9.57 -3.62 0.09
CA GLU A 56 -9.18 -2.59 1.05
C GLU A 56 -7.75 -2.11 0.81
N GLY A 57 -6.82 -3.02 0.45
CA GLY A 57 -5.46 -2.63 0.06
C GLY A 57 -5.45 -1.69 -1.15
N LEU A 58 -6.29 -1.95 -2.16
CA LEU A 58 -6.45 -1.05 -3.30
C LEU A 58 -7.06 0.30 -2.87
N ALA A 59 -8.11 0.29 -2.05
CA ALA A 59 -8.72 1.53 -1.56
C ALA A 59 -7.72 2.41 -0.77
N VAL A 60 -6.85 1.79 0.05
CA VAL A 60 -5.81 2.48 0.82
C VAL A 60 -4.70 3.08 -0.06
N LEU A 61 -4.39 2.43 -1.19
CA LEU A 61 -3.48 2.99 -2.19
C LEU A 61 -4.06 4.26 -2.79
N GLU A 62 -5.33 4.25 -3.16
CA GLU A 62 -5.95 5.26 -4.03
C GLU A 62 -6.54 6.44 -3.26
N GLU A 63 -7.28 6.19 -2.19
CA GLU A 63 -8.13 7.21 -1.57
C GLU A 63 -7.68 7.51 -0.13
N PRO A 64 -7.08 8.69 0.12
CA PRO A 64 -6.82 9.13 1.47
C PRO A 64 -8.11 9.62 2.13
N TRP A 65 -8.40 9.13 3.33
CA TRP A 65 -9.62 9.44 4.07
C TRP A 65 -9.30 9.98 5.47
N ASP A 66 -10.26 10.68 6.08
CA ASP A 66 -10.11 11.22 7.43
C ASP A 66 -10.68 10.23 8.46
N PRO A 67 -9.83 9.52 9.23
CA PRO A 67 -10.29 8.59 10.24
C PRO A 67 -10.95 9.33 11.41
N PRO A 68 -12.00 8.75 12.01
CA PRO A 68 -12.48 9.24 13.30
C PRO A 68 -11.36 9.11 14.34
N ALA A 69 -11.41 9.98 15.35
CA ALA A 69 -10.49 9.92 16.48
C ALA A 69 -10.47 8.50 17.08
N GLY A 70 -9.29 8.01 17.47
CA GLY A 70 -9.15 6.67 18.02
C GLY A 70 -7.92 5.90 17.51
N ARG A 71 -8.12 4.94 16.60
CA ARG A 71 -7.04 4.03 16.16
C ARG A 71 -5.87 4.80 15.53
N PHE A 72 -6.16 5.84 14.75
CA PHE A 72 -5.14 6.70 14.16
C PHE A 72 -4.33 7.45 15.23
N ASP A 73 -5.00 8.06 16.21
CA ASP A 73 -4.34 8.83 17.28
C ASP A 73 -3.45 7.97 18.17
N ARG A 74 -3.84 6.71 18.41
CA ARG A 74 -3.07 5.75 19.20
C ARG A 74 -1.81 5.26 18.50
N ALA A 75 -1.70 5.38 17.17
CA ALA A 75 -0.58 4.84 16.44
C ALA A 75 0.74 5.57 16.71
N ARG A 76 0.71 6.91 16.80
CA ARG A 76 1.94 7.69 17.06
C ARG A 76 2.59 7.35 18.41
N PRO A 77 1.85 7.26 19.53
CA PRO A 77 2.40 6.77 20.79
C PRO A 77 2.98 5.35 20.72
N LEU A 78 2.33 4.43 19.99
CA LEU A 78 2.83 3.05 19.83
C LEU A 78 4.16 3.00 19.08
N LEU A 79 4.29 3.76 18.00
CA LEU A 79 5.55 3.87 17.25
C LEU A 79 6.68 4.43 18.12
N LEU A 80 6.40 5.50 18.87
CA LEU A 80 7.39 6.10 19.79
C LEU A 80 7.81 5.13 20.90
N ALA A 81 6.88 4.36 21.45
CA ALA A 81 7.19 3.35 22.47
C ALA A 81 8.02 2.17 21.93
N ALA A 82 8.06 1.98 20.62
CA ALA A 82 8.90 1.01 19.93
C ALA A 82 10.23 1.63 19.43
N ASP A 83 10.65 2.76 19.99
CA ASP A 83 11.87 3.52 19.62
C ASP A 83 11.92 3.98 18.15
N LEU A 84 10.77 4.06 17.47
CA LEU A 84 10.65 4.64 16.13
C LEU A 84 10.48 6.16 16.22
N PRO A 85 10.91 6.92 15.20
CA PRO A 85 10.79 8.38 15.24
C PRO A 85 9.33 8.84 15.21
N ALA A 86 9.11 10.13 15.47
CA ALA A 86 7.78 10.73 15.34
C ALA A 86 7.36 10.82 13.87
N PHE A 87 6.50 9.92 13.41
CA PHE A 87 5.91 9.98 12.08
C PHE A 87 5.01 11.21 11.92
N ARG A 88 5.04 11.81 10.73
CA ARG A 88 4.25 12.99 10.35
C ARG A 88 2.85 12.56 9.89
N PRO A 89 1.77 13.01 10.54
CA PRO A 89 0.41 12.64 10.15
C PRO A 89 -0.13 13.49 9.00
N TRP A 90 -0.93 12.86 8.15
CA TRP A 90 -1.79 13.51 7.15
C TRP A 90 -2.94 12.58 6.79
N ARG A 91 -4.19 12.98 7.09
CA ARG A 91 -5.39 12.12 6.92
C ARG A 91 -5.16 10.74 7.57
N ASN A 92 -5.41 9.65 6.86
CA ASN A 92 -5.13 8.28 7.28
C ASN A 92 -3.66 7.85 7.12
N ARG A 93 -2.71 8.76 6.89
CA ARG A 93 -1.31 8.44 6.59
C ARG A 93 -0.36 8.93 7.68
N LEU A 94 0.62 8.11 8.01
CA LEU A 94 1.76 8.45 8.87
C LEU A 94 3.03 8.26 8.04
N THR A 95 3.78 9.34 7.80
CA THR A 95 5.00 9.31 6.98
C THR A 95 6.24 9.40 7.86
N HIS A 96 7.19 8.51 7.66
CA HIS A 96 8.48 8.52 8.34
C HIS A 96 9.23 9.83 8.02
N PRO A 97 9.94 10.48 8.97
CA PRO A 97 10.61 11.76 8.74
C PRO A 97 11.62 11.81 7.58
N ARG A 98 12.28 10.67 7.29
CA ARG A 98 13.18 10.51 6.14
C ARG A 98 12.45 10.27 4.79
N GLY A 99 11.12 10.18 4.79
CA GLY A 99 10.31 10.10 3.58
C GLY A 99 10.40 8.80 2.76
N HIS A 100 10.93 7.70 3.31
CA HIS A 100 11.06 6.42 2.61
C HIS A 100 10.02 5.37 3.01
N VAL A 101 9.29 5.61 4.11
CA VAL A 101 8.27 4.69 4.66
C VAL A 101 7.02 5.47 5.02
N GLN A 102 5.86 4.89 4.72
CA GLN A 102 4.57 5.42 5.08
C GLN A 102 3.63 4.31 5.52
N LEU A 103 2.97 4.52 6.66
CA LEU A 103 1.86 3.71 7.11
C LEU A 103 0.56 4.37 6.69
N ARG A 104 -0.40 3.57 6.22
CA ARG A 104 -1.74 4.03 5.86
C ARG A 104 -2.79 3.18 6.56
N LEU A 105 -3.73 3.84 7.23
CA LEU A 105 -4.85 3.16 7.91
C LEU A 105 -5.96 2.88 6.89
N GLY A 106 -6.37 1.62 6.79
CA GLY A 106 -7.54 1.17 6.03
C GLY A 106 -8.86 1.37 6.76
N ARG A 107 -9.97 1.29 6.04
CA ARG A 107 -11.32 1.41 6.63
C ARG A 107 -11.73 0.13 7.37
N ASP A 108 -11.13 -0.99 7.01
CA ASP A 108 -11.08 -2.23 7.80
C ASP A 108 -10.29 -2.07 9.12
N GLY A 109 -9.53 -0.98 9.23
CA GLY A 109 -8.76 -0.59 10.38
C GLY A 109 -7.43 -1.33 10.52
N LEU A 110 -6.94 -1.95 9.45
CA LEU A 110 -5.56 -2.44 9.37
C LEU A 110 -4.61 -1.32 8.93
N TRP A 111 -3.35 -1.44 9.33
CA TRP A 111 -2.24 -0.61 8.88
C TRP A 111 -1.53 -1.29 7.73
N TYR A 112 -1.42 -0.55 6.63
CA TYR A 112 -0.75 -0.95 5.41
C TYR A 112 0.56 -0.19 5.30
N ALA A 113 1.66 -0.91 5.12
CA ALA A 113 2.97 -0.31 4.95
C ALA A 113 3.30 -0.10 3.48
N TYR A 114 3.94 1.04 3.21
CA TYR A 114 4.40 1.47 1.90
C TYR A 114 5.84 1.96 1.98
N GLU A 115 6.59 1.74 0.91
CA GLU A 115 7.95 2.25 0.72
C GLU A 115 8.02 3.12 -0.53
N SER A 116 8.89 4.13 -0.51
CA SER A 116 9.24 4.94 -1.68
C SER A 116 10.69 5.38 -1.57
N ASP A 117 11.28 5.81 -2.68
CA ASP A 117 12.51 6.58 -2.61
C ASP A 117 12.26 7.91 -1.85
N PRO A 118 13.21 8.40 -1.06
CA PRO A 118 13.06 9.67 -0.36
C PRO A 118 12.72 10.83 -1.31
N GLY A 119 11.57 11.47 -1.10
CA GLY A 119 11.10 12.59 -1.91
C GLY A 119 10.37 12.21 -3.20
N ALA A 120 10.21 10.91 -3.48
CA ALA A 120 9.32 10.42 -4.52
C ALA A 120 7.90 10.22 -3.98
N ASP A 121 6.90 10.48 -4.83
CA ASP A 121 5.49 10.19 -4.51
C ASP A 121 5.04 8.78 -4.97
N ASP A 122 5.98 7.98 -5.46
CA ASP A 122 5.74 6.60 -5.91
C ASP A 122 5.81 5.61 -4.75
N TRP A 123 4.76 5.60 -3.94
CA TRP A 123 4.58 4.68 -2.82
C TRP A 123 4.20 3.27 -3.28
N TRP A 124 5.05 2.30 -3.00
CA TRP A 124 4.84 0.87 -3.29
C TRP A 124 4.34 0.12 -2.05
N PRO A 125 3.25 -0.67 -2.16
CA PRO A 125 2.73 -1.52 -1.09
C PRO A 125 3.74 -2.62 -0.70
N ARG A 126 3.95 -2.82 0.61
CA ARG A 126 4.97 -3.73 1.14
C ARG A 126 4.55 -4.40 2.45
N GLY A 127 5.05 -5.61 2.70
CA GLY A 127 4.74 -6.36 3.91
C GLY A 127 3.28 -6.82 4.01
N THR A 128 2.90 -7.32 5.18
CA THR A 128 1.54 -7.79 5.50
C THR A 128 0.82 -6.73 6.32
N PRO A 129 -0.46 -6.42 6.04
CA PRO A 129 -1.21 -5.46 6.85
C PRO A 129 -1.46 -6.00 8.26
N ASP A 130 -1.44 -5.12 9.26
CA ASP A 130 -1.54 -5.49 10.68
C ASP A 130 -2.47 -4.53 11.45
N LEU A 131 -3.07 -4.99 12.55
CA LEU A 131 -3.84 -4.14 13.46
C LEU A 131 -2.94 -3.16 14.24
N ASP A 132 -1.69 -3.54 14.46
CA ASP A 132 -0.64 -2.75 15.10
C ASP A 132 0.22 -2.03 14.06
N PRO A 133 0.34 -0.69 14.09
CA PRO A 133 1.24 0.03 13.19
C PRO A 133 2.70 -0.42 13.28
N VAL A 134 3.16 -0.91 14.44
CA VAL A 134 4.53 -1.44 14.59
C VAL A 134 4.66 -2.77 13.84
N GLY A 135 3.70 -3.69 14.01
CA GLY A 135 3.67 -4.97 13.30
C GLY A 135 3.65 -4.81 11.78
N ALA A 136 2.88 -3.86 11.27
CA ALA A 136 2.84 -3.53 9.85
C ALA A 136 4.20 -3.05 9.30
N LEU A 137 4.99 -2.32 10.11
CA LEU A 137 6.35 -1.91 9.74
C LEU A 137 7.35 -3.08 9.83
N THR A 138 7.27 -3.91 10.85
CA THR A 138 8.17 -5.06 11.01
C THR A 138 8.01 -6.06 9.85
N GLY A 139 6.79 -6.19 9.33
CA GLY A 139 6.47 -7.00 8.14
C GLY A 139 7.15 -6.53 6.84
N LEU A 140 7.78 -5.35 6.81
CA LEU A 140 8.60 -4.87 5.67
C LEU A 140 9.92 -5.64 5.53
N GLY A 141 10.28 -6.46 6.53
CA GLY A 141 11.58 -7.14 6.55
C GLY A 141 12.68 -6.15 6.90
N ALA A 142 12.48 -5.38 7.98
CA ALA A 142 13.58 -4.69 8.62
C ALA A 142 14.61 -5.75 9.08
N SER A 143 15.56 -6.09 8.21
CA SER A 143 16.92 -6.27 8.70
C SER A 143 17.28 -4.93 9.33
N PRO A 144 17.54 -4.86 10.63
CA PRO A 144 18.27 -3.72 11.13
C PRO A 144 19.61 -3.73 10.37
N GLU A 145 20.01 -2.57 9.87
CA GLU A 145 21.34 -2.29 9.30
C GLU A 145 21.56 -2.63 7.80
N SER A 146 21.70 -1.57 7.01
CA SER A 146 22.73 -1.42 5.98
C SER A 146 23.09 0.05 5.85
#